data_AF-A0A969LF19-F1
#
_entry.id   AF-A0A969LF19-F1
#
_cell.length_a   1.000
_cell.length_b   1.000
_cell.length_c   1.000
_cell.angle_alpha   90.00
_cell.angle_beta   90.00
_cell.angle_gamma   90.00
#
_symmetry.space_group_name_H-M   'P 1'
#
loop_
_entity.id
_entity.type
_entity.pdbx_description
1 polymer ?
#
loop_
_entity_poly.entity_id
_entity_poly.type
_entity_poly.pdbx_seq_one_letter_code
_entity_poly.pdbx_strand_id
1 'polypeptide(L)'
;MAYYNDQDEEQQATDPNAPAVVAPGGESGTISGQGSAGSNSGAAAAAETPAATGAPGGPNQFVGIKEYLNANKPQTAKLTSDVSSYVNDLGNQARSQLETGQKGFNQAVERNTVALNQDLLNQAVNDPTAIAKDQAKLQDFKTQRDASYKGPNSFDQSDFFQPVNQAVQKATQASANTATESGQRDLLAQVQNAKKGRVNQGALAFDASLLQSDPNSKTMLAKTRDSLKDIPEKLTAAQQSALEKATQAGKTTDATKAAIQGAFSGPNGAQSTLEKNIQNRANSAVNQSKEQAAQTFEFLKSGATPNDAQLELLDISRDQWNQLTGDRSYLQNTYGVNPYQDLSVYGELKNPETQINAQNIATADDYARYAALNQLMDTQNTFLSDPSLAGTADLDSLGFRFDDAQSNIQNSIQLEKKAAEQRAAEAAAAAARNQGGGGLLGTAAGVALGGPIGGAIGSVFCFLENTPILMEDGDFVMVQDLDLGDRVAHGGIVMAHGASLCLDLVEYKGRFTSKNHAVFDGDKFVRACHLKDGVAHSLDNPVIVYPVVTEEHFLVSDNGVVYADMMEVDEPGISDADKLLLLNDESNLEVAQSIEKEISWTLLSSEPHTMLN
;
A
#
# COMPACT_ATOMS: atom_id res chain seq x y z
N MET A 1 73.39 18.17 -64.14
CA MET A 1 74.60 18.99 -63.90
C MET A 1 74.20 20.20 -63.06
N ALA A 2 75.00 20.50 -62.02
CA ALA A 2 75.28 21.81 -61.39
C ALA A 2 74.11 22.71 -60.95
N TYR A 3 74.04 23.36 -59.78
CA TYR A 3 74.86 23.51 -58.56
C TYR A 3 74.00 24.42 -57.63
N TYR A 4 74.14 24.40 -56.30
CA TYR A 4 74.15 25.65 -55.51
C TYR A 4 74.88 25.48 -54.18
N ASN A 5 75.64 26.52 -53.85
CA ASN A 5 76.53 26.71 -52.70
C ASN A 5 75.73 27.19 -51.48
N ASP A 6 76.02 26.67 -50.30
CA ASP A 6 75.46 27.12 -49.02
C ASP A 6 76.18 28.37 -48.50
N GLN A 7 76.08 29.51 -49.20
CA GLN A 7 76.41 30.83 -48.67
C GLN A 7 75.60 31.88 -49.43
N ASP A 8 74.42 32.24 -48.93
CA ASP A 8 73.83 33.58 -49.00
C ASP A 8 72.56 33.61 -48.13
N GLU A 9 72.60 34.47 -47.11
CA GLU A 9 71.58 34.70 -46.08
C GLU A 9 70.45 35.62 -46.57
N GLU A 10 69.35 35.58 -45.80
CA GLU A 10 68.35 36.66 -45.60
C GLU A 10 67.44 37.07 -46.78
N GLN A 11 66.20 36.55 -46.77
CA GLN A 11 65.01 37.41 -46.89
C GLN A 11 63.76 36.75 -46.29
N GLN A 12 63.23 37.42 -45.27
CA GLN A 12 61.97 37.16 -44.58
C GLN A 12 60.77 37.26 -45.54
N ALA A 13 59.92 36.23 -45.54
CA ALA A 13 58.53 36.32 -45.97
C ALA A 13 57.63 35.75 -44.86
N THR A 14 56.77 36.59 -44.32
CA THR A 14 55.80 36.30 -43.26
C THR A 14 54.63 35.46 -43.79
N ASP A 15 54.32 34.35 -43.12
CA ASP A 15 53.13 33.53 -43.35
C ASP A 15 51.92 34.08 -42.56
N PRO A 16 50.79 34.44 -43.21
CA PRO A 16 49.61 34.98 -42.55
C PRO A 16 48.66 33.92 -41.94
N ASN A 17 49.02 32.63 -41.89
CA ASN A 17 48.15 31.56 -41.37
C ASN A 17 48.73 30.73 -40.20
N ALA A 18 49.50 31.34 -39.31
CA ALA A 18 49.87 30.71 -38.04
C ALA A 18 48.70 30.73 -37.03
N PRO A 19 48.20 29.57 -36.54
CA PRO A 19 47.22 29.55 -35.45
C PRO A 19 47.87 29.92 -34.11
N ALA A 20 47.09 30.62 -33.28
CA ALA A 20 47.50 31.22 -32.01
C ALA A 20 48.00 30.21 -30.97
N VAL A 21 49.07 30.60 -30.27
CA VAL A 21 49.63 29.91 -29.10
C VAL A 21 48.72 30.14 -27.89
N VAL A 22 48.26 29.06 -27.26
CA VAL A 22 47.66 29.09 -25.92
C VAL A 22 48.63 28.37 -24.97
N ALA A 23 49.20 29.12 -24.04
CA ALA A 23 49.84 28.60 -22.83
C ALA A 23 48.76 28.30 -21.76
N PRO A 24 48.96 27.30 -20.90
CA PRO A 24 49.72 27.50 -19.65
C PRO A 24 50.68 26.31 -19.37
N GLY A 25 51.81 26.43 -18.67
CA GLY A 25 52.05 27.06 -17.38
C GLY A 25 52.05 25.97 -16.29
N GLY A 26 53.23 25.57 -15.80
CA GLY A 26 53.37 24.74 -14.60
C GLY A 26 54.57 23.77 -14.55
N GLU A 27 55.65 24.23 -13.93
CA GLU A 27 56.64 23.53 -13.05
C GLU A 27 57.19 22.15 -13.44
N SER A 28 58.46 22.05 -13.84
CA SER A 28 59.67 21.93 -13.00
C SER A 28 59.81 20.57 -12.29
N GLY A 29 60.77 19.77 -12.79
CA GLY A 29 61.13 18.47 -12.23
C GLY A 29 62.41 17.95 -12.87
N THR A 30 63.54 18.43 -12.38
CA THR A 30 64.92 18.01 -12.66
C THR A 30 65.14 16.52 -12.41
N ILE A 31 65.79 15.81 -13.34
CA ILE A 31 66.75 14.74 -13.00
C ILE A 31 67.99 14.86 -13.91
N SER A 32 69.09 15.18 -13.25
CA SER A 32 70.48 15.21 -13.70
C SER A 32 71.12 13.82 -13.62
N GLY A 33 72.06 13.56 -14.53
CA GLY A 33 73.02 12.44 -14.49
C GLY A 33 73.72 12.36 -15.85
N GLN A 34 74.64 13.28 -16.17
CA GLN A 34 76.04 13.38 -15.71
C GLN A 34 76.91 12.20 -16.17
N GLY A 35 77.75 12.49 -17.16
CA GLY A 35 78.77 11.62 -17.75
C GLY A 35 79.67 12.41 -18.71
N SER A 36 80.32 13.44 -18.17
CA SER A 36 81.55 14.09 -18.71
C SER A 36 82.74 13.13 -18.47
N ALA A 37 83.92 13.15 -19.08
CA ALA A 37 84.69 14.10 -19.88
C ALA A 37 85.78 13.28 -20.62
N GLY A 38 86.29 13.75 -21.77
CA GLY A 38 87.70 14.18 -21.91
C GLY A 38 88.69 13.02 -22.20
N SER A 39 89.73 13.12 -23.01
CA SER A 39 90.50 14.26 -23.47
C SER A 39 91.50 13.82 -24.57
N ASN A 40 91.80 14.74 -25.50
CA ASN A 40 93.12 15.04 -26.07
C ASN A 40 94.01 13.95 -26.71
N SER A 41 94.31 14.14 -28.00
CA SER A 41 95.54 14.78 -28.52
C SER A 41 96.14 14.09 -29.75
N GLY A 42 96.48 14.90 -30.76
CA GLY A 42 97.76 14.74 -31.45
C GLY A 42 97.74 14.19 -32.88
N ALA A 43 98.17 15.09 -33.77
CA ALA A 43 98.96 14.84 -34.97
C ALA A 43 98.22 14.59 -36.30
N ALA A 44 98.25 15.65 -37.10
CA ALA A 44 98.13 15.62 -38.54
C ALA A 44 99.16 14.66 -39.15
N ALA A 45 98.68 13.77 -40.02
CA ALA A 45 99.48 13.17 -41.07
C ALA A 45 98.63 13.21 -42.35
N ALA A 46 99.14 13.93 -43.34
CA ALA A 46 98.58 13.96 -44.68
C ALA A 46 98.53 12.53 -45.23
N ALA A 47 97.34 12.08 -45.62
CA ALA A 47 97.14 10.87 -46.39
C ALA A 47 96.33 11.23 -47.64
N GLU A 48 97.09 11.38 -48.72
CA GLU A 48 96.75 11.21 -50.13
C GLU A 48 95.29 10.85 -50.44
N THR A 49 94.62 11.79 -51.09
CA THR A 49 93.48 11.55 -51.96
C THR A 49 93.89 10.52 -53.02
N PRO A 50 93.27 9.33 -53.13
CA PRO A 50 93.33 8.58 -54.37
C PRO A 50 92.47 9.37 -55.35
N ALA A 51 93.14 10.10 -56.24
CA ALA A 51 92.54 10.59 -57.46
C ALA A 51 91.90 9.39 -58.18
N ALA A 52 90.57 9.32 -58.16
CA ALA A 52 89.85 8.52 -59.14
C ALA A 52 90.02 9.24 -60.48
N THR A 53 91.11 8.92 -61.16
CA THR A 53 91.32 9.21 -62.58
C THR A 53 90.24 8.49 -63.37
N GLY A 54 89.16 9.21 -63.66
CA GLY A 54 88.17 8.88 -64.67
C GLY A 54 87.84 10.14 -65.44
N ALA A 55 88.45 10.29 -66.61
CA ALA A 55 88.19 11.38 -67.54
C ALA A 55 86.69 11.49 -67.89
N PRO A 56 86.19 12.70 -68.25
CA PRO A 56 84.87 12.82 -68.86
C PRO A 56 84.93 12.16 -70.24
N GLY A 57 84.20 11.04 -70.40
CA GLY A 57 84.06 10.36 -71.68
C GLY A 57 83.49 11.30 -72.74
N GLY A 58 84.08 11.30 -73.93
CA GLY A 58 83.60 12.05 -75.09
C GLY A 58 82.19 11.63 -75.55
N PRO A 59 81.60 12.32 -76.54
CA PRO A 59 80.15 12.34 -76.80
C PRO A 59 79.46 11.03 -77.21
N ASN A 60 80.13 9.87 -77.17
CA ASN A 60 79.59 8.57 -77.62
C ASN A 60 79.95 7.38 -76.70
N GLN A 61 80.39 7.61 -75.46
CA GLN A 61 80.55 6.53 -74.47
C GLN A 61 79.36 6.50 -73.52
N PHE A 62 78.37 5.65 -73.83
CA PHE A 62 77.35 5.29 -72.85
C PHE A 62 78.04 4.50 -71.74
N VAL A 63 78.20 5.12 -70.56
CA VAL A 63 78.49 4.38 -69.32
C VAL A 63 77.43 3.30 -69.21
N GLY A 64 77.82 2.04 -69.04
CA GLY A 64 76.85 0.96 -68.97
C GLY A 64 75.85 1.26 -67.87
N ILE A 65 74.56 1.01 -68.09
CA ILE A 65 73.49 1.25 -67.08
C ILE A 65 73.91 0.67 -65.71
N LYS A 66 74.65 -0.45 -65.72
CA LYS A 66 75.22 -1.11 -64.53
C LYS A 66 76.28 -0.29 -63.78
N GLU A 67 77.17 0.43 -64.47
CA GLU A 67 78.19 1.30 -63.86
C GLU A 67 77.56 2.56 -63.28
N TYR A 68 76.56 3.12 -63.97
CA TYR A 68 75.80 4.27 -63.49
C TYR A 68 74.94 3.93 -62.27
N LEU A 69 74.29 2.75 -62.25
CA LEU A 69 73.59 2.25 -61.06
C LEU A 69 74.54 2.02 -59.88
N ASN A 70 75.75 1.52 -60.12
CA ASN A 70 76.76 1.32 -59.07
C ASN A 70 77.23 2.63 -58.43
N ALA A 71 77.43 3.68 -59.22
CA ALA A 71 77.84 5.00 -58.73
C ALA A 71 76.81 5.67 -57.81
N ASN A 72 75.52 5.32 -57.95
CA ASN A 72 74.42 5.90 -57.16
C ASN A 72 74.04 5.08 -55.91
N LYS A 73 74.70 3.93 -55.65
CA LYS A 73 74.40 3.03 -54.52
C LYS A 73 74.28 3.70 -53.14
N PRO A 74 75.19 4.59 -52.71
CA PRO A 74 75.06 5.26 -51.41
C PRO A 74 73.80 6.14 -51.29
N GLN A 75 73.42 6.78 -52.40
CA GLN A 75 72.21 7.61 -52.46
C GLN A 75 70.95 6.73 -52.45
N THR A 76 70.93 5.62 -53.18
CA THR A 76 69.84 4.63 -53.16
C THR A 76 69.63 4.03 -51.77
N ALA A 77 70.71 3.72 -51.04
CA ALA A 77 70.63 3.24 -49.66
C ALA A 77 70.02 4.28 -48.71
N LYS A 78 70.42 5.55 -48.84
CA LYS A 78 69.85 6.65 -48.05
C LYS A 78 68.36 6.88 -48.36
N LEU A 79 67.98 6.88 -49.64
CA LEU A 79 66.58 7.00 -50.07
C LEU A 79 65.72 5.86 -49.53
N THR A 80 66.23 4.63 -49.60
CA THR A 80 65.57 3.46 -49.03
C THR A 80 65.36 3.61 -47.52
N SER A 81 66.39 4.06 -46.79
CA SER A 81 66.29 4.30 -45.36
C SER A 81 65.28 5.40 -45.02
N ASP A 82 65.28 6.50 -45.77
CA ASP A 82 64.35 7.62 -45.58
C ASP A 82 62.90 7.19 -45.83
N VAL A 83 62.63 6.43 -46.91
CA VAL A 83 61.31 5.86 -47.19
C VAL A 83 60.89 4.84 -46.13
N SER A 84 61.80 3.95 -45.73
CA SER A 84 61.51 2.93 -44.72
C SER A 84 61.19 3.56 -43.35
N SER A 85 61.95 4.59 -42.95
CA SER A 85 61.70 5.35 -41.71
C SER A 85 60.32 6.00 -41.75
N TYR A 86 60.01 6.72 -42.84
CA TYR A 86 58.72 7.39 -42.98
C TYR A 86 57.53 6.42 -42.90
N VAL A 87 57.62 5.28 -43.58
CA VAL A 87 56.56 4.24 -43.52
C VAL A 87 56.46 3.65 -42.12
N ASN A 88 57.57 3.38 -41.43
CA ASN A 88 57.57 2.91 -40.05
C ASN A 88 56.97 3.94 -39.09
N ASP A 89 57.24 5.22 -39.27
CA ASP A 89 56.69 6.31 -38.45
C ASP A 89 55.16 6.40 -38.61
N LEU A 90 54.65 6.25 -39.83
CA LEU A 90 53.20 6.13 -40.08
C LEU A 90 52.62 4.88 -39.40
N GLY A 91 53.34 3.75 -39.43
CA GLY A 91 52.95 2.53 -38.72
C GLY A 91 52.87 2.72 -37.20
N ASN A 92 53.86 3.39 -36.61
CA ASN A 92 53.88 3.72 -35.19
C ASN A 92 52.76 4.70 -34.82
N GLN A 93 52.49 5.70 -35.66
CA GLN A 93 51.37 6.61 -35.50
C GLN A 93 50.03 5.86 -35.52
N ALA A 94 49.84 4.92 -36.45
CA ALA A 94 48.64 4.10 -36.51
C ALA A 94 48.44 3.26 -35.23
N ARG A 95 49.51 2.63 -34.72
CA ARG A 95 49.46 1.88 -33.45
C ARG A 95 49.12 2.76 -32.25
N SER A 96 49.73 3.95 -32.16
CA SER A 96 49.47 4.91 -31.07
C SER A 96 48.03 5.45 -31.12
N GLN A 97 47.53 5.75 -32.31
CA GLN A 97 46.14 6.19 -32.48
C GLN A 97 45.17 5.06 -32.12
N LEU A 98 45.44 3.82 -32.54
CA LEU A 98 44.63 2.65 -32.18
C LEU A 98 44.53 2.48 -30.66
N GLU A 99 45.66 2.51 -29.95
CA GLU A 99 45.69 2.40 -28.49
C GLU A 99 44.89 3.53 -27.81
N THR A 100 45.08 4.77 -28.27
CA THR A 100 44.39 5.94 -27.75
C THR A 100 42.88 5.85 -27.98
N GLY A 101 42.46 5.50 -29.21
CA GLY A 101 41.07 5.35 -29.58
C GLY A 101 40.39 4.23 -28.80
N GLN A 102 41.04 3.06 -28.68
CA GLN A 102 40.50 1.93 -27.92
C GLN A 102 40.36 2.26 -26.43
N LYS A 103 41.35 2.96 -25.84
CA LYS A 103 41.28 3.42 -24.45
C LYS A 103 40.13 4.41 -24.25
N GLY A 104 39.98 5.39 -25.14
CA GLY A 104 38.89 6.37 -25.08
C GLY A 104 37.51 5.71 -25.19
N PHE A 105 37.35 4.79 -26.14
CA PHE A 105 36.14 3.98 -26.28
C PHE A 105 35.85 3.18 -25.00
N ASN A 106 36.83 2.46 -24.47
CA ASN A 106 36.67 1.64 -23.28
C ASN A 106 36.23 2.45 -22.05
N GLN A 107 36.81 3.64 -21.87
CA GLN A 107 36.43 4.55 -20.79
C GLN A 107 35.01 5.10 -20.97
N ALA A 108 34.60 5.38 -22.22
CA ALA A 108 33.24 5.80 -22.52
C ALA A 108 32.22 4.69 -22.23
N VAL A 109 32.54 3.43 -22.58
CA VAL A 109 31.71 2.27 -22.23
C VAL A 109 31.58 2.14 -20.70
N GLU A 110 32.70 2.14 -19.99
CA GLU A 110 32.73 1.99 -18.52
C GLU A 110 31.90 3.08 -17.81
N ARG A 111 32.09 4.35 -18.19
CA ARG A 111 31.37 5.48 -17.60
C ARG A 111 29.86 5.40 -17.79
N ASN A 112 29.41 4.80 -18.89
CA ASN A 112 27.98 4.65 -19.21
C ASN A 112 27.41 3.30 -18.78
N THR A 113 28.22 2.43 -18.16
CA THR A 113 27.76 1.18 -17.57
C THR A 113 27.21 1.48 -16.18
N VAL A 114 25.96 1.11 -15.92
CA VAL A 114 25.40 1.16 -14.56
C VAL A 114 25.51 -0.23 -13.96
N ALA A 115 26.30 -0.36 -12.90
CA ALA A 115 26.47 -1.60 -12.16
C ALA A 115 25.59 -1.62 -10.91
N LEU A 116 25.12 -2.81 -10.54
CA LEU A 116 24.31 -3.02 -9.35
C LEU A 116 25.11 -2.75 -8.08
N ASN A 117 24.62 -1.83 -7.26
CA ASN A 117 25.04 -1.66 -5.89
C ASN A 117 24.24 -2.62 -5.00
N GLN A 118 24.81 -3.79 -4.74
CA GLN A 118 24.13 -4.85 -3.98
C GLN A 118 23.78 -4.42 -2.55
N ASP A 119 24.62 -3.62 -1.90
CA ASP A 119 24.38 -3.14 -0.54
C ASP A 119 23.21 -2.16 -0.49
N LEU A 120 23.13 -1.26 -1.48
CA LEU A 120 21.99 -0.34 -1.61
C LEU A 120 20.68 -1.09 -1.87
N LEU A 121 20.69 -2.10 -2.75
CA LEU A 121 19.54 -2.96 -2.99
C LEU A 121 19.10 -3.67 -1.70
N ASN A 122 20.04 -4.31 -0.99
CA ASN A 122 19.74 -5.02 0.25
C ASN A 122 19.19 -4.06 1.32
N GLN A 123 19.75 -2.85 1.43
CA GLN A 123 19.24 -1.84 2.35
C GLN A 123 17.82 -1.38 1.96
N ALA A 124 17.57 -1.14 0.67
CA ALA A 124 16.27 -0.71 0.17
C ALA A 124 15.16 -1.76 0.41
N VAL A 125 15.49 -3.05 0.34
CA VAL A 125 14.55 -4.14 0.63
C VAL A 125 14.24 -4.22 2.12
N ASN A 126 15.24 -4.09 2.99
CA ASN A 126 15.08 -4.27 4.44
C ASN A 126 14.52 -3.03 5.15
N ASP A 127 14.95 -1.85 4.73
CA ASP A 127 14.55 -0.55 5.26
C ASP A 127 14.39 0.48 4.12
N PRO A 128 13.27 0.42 3.39
CA PRO A 128 12.99 1.36 2.31
C PRO A 128 12.90 2.80 2.82
N THR A 129 12.55 3.01 4.09
CA THR A 129 12.39 4.36 4.67
C THR A 129 13.73 5.08 4.82
N ALA A 130 14.80 4.37 5.17
CA ALA A 130 16.14 4.94 5.23
C ALA A 130 16.64 5.40 3.86
N ILE A 131 16.29 4.69 2.78
CA ILE A 131 16.64 5.09 1.43
C ILE A 131 15.79 6.28 0.97
N ALA A 132 14.48 6.24 1.22
CA ALA A 132 13.56 7.31 0.80
C ALA A 132 13.86 8.67 1.45
N LYS A 133 14.40 8.69 2.68
CA LYS A 133 14.78 9.91 3.42
C LYS A 133 16.14 10.46 3.00
N ASP A 134 17.05 9.62 2.50
CA ASP A 134 18.39 10.03 2.05
C ASP A 134 18.34 10.35 0.55
N GLN A 135 18.38 11.63 0.20
CA GLN A 135 18.23 12.07 -1.18
C GLN A 135 19.33 11.53 -2.12
N ALA A 136 20.55 11.34 -1.61
CA ALA A 136 21.65 10.80 -2.43
C ALA A 136 21.42 9.32 -2.72
N LYS A 137 21.05 8.53 -1.69
CA LYS A 137 20.74 7.10 -1.86
C LYS A 137 19.50 6.87 -2.71
N LEU A 138 18.46 7.68 -2.52
CA LEU A 138 17.25 7.64 -3.34
C LEU A 138 17.59 7.88 -4.82
N GLN A 139 18.45 8.86 -5.11
CA GLN A 139 18.83 9.16 -6.48
C GLN A 139 19.68 8.04 -7.08
N ASP A 140 20.64 7.48 -6.34
CA ASP A 140 21.45 6.34 -6.79
C ASP A 140 20.56 5.11 -7.05
N PHE A 141 19.60 4.84 -6.17
CA PHE A 141 18.63 3.75 -6.36
C PHE A 141 17.80 3.96 -7.62
N LYS A 142 17.26 5.17 -7.85
CA LYS A 142 16.50 5.49 -9.06
C LYS A 142 17.34 5.36 -10.33
N THR A 143 18.61 5.77 -10.29
CA THR A 143 19.53 5.58 -11.41
C THR A 143 19.73 4.11 -11.76
N GLN A 144 19.80 3.21 -10.76
CA GLN A 144 19.91 1.77 -10.99
C GLN A 144 18.57 1.13 -11.42
N ARG A 145 17.44 1.57 -10.84
CA ARG A 145 16.09 1.14 -11.20
C ARG A 145 15.74 1.46 -12.66
N ASP A 146 16.08 2.67 -13.10
CA ASP A 146 15.77 3.19 -14.43
C ASP A 146 16.96 3.01 -15.39
N ALA A 147 17.92 2.17 -15.02
CA ALA A 147 19.18 2.05 -15.74
C ALA A 147 18.94 1.68 -17.22
N SER A 148 19.69 2.36 -18.08
CA SER A 148 19.68 2.15 -19.53
C SER A 148 21.06 2.52 -20.05
N TYR A 149 21.66 1.63 -20.83
CA TYR A 149 23.01 1.84 -21.34
C TYR A 149 23.01 2.93 -22.42
N LYS A 150 23.81 3.98 -22.20
CA LYS A 150 23.90 5.16 -23.07
C LYS A 150 25.28 5.33 -23.73
N GLY A 151 26.15 4.34 -23.58
CA GLY A 151 27.50 4.37 -24.15
C GLY A 151 27.52 3.98 -25.62
N PRO A 152 28.71 4.03 -26.25
CA PRO A 152 28.85 3.60 -27.64
C PRO A 152 28.65 2.08 -27.77
N ASN A 153 28.04 1.65 -28.89
CA ASN A 153 27.72 0.23 -29.15
C ASN A 153 28.78 -0.48 -30.01
N SER A 154 29.54 0.26 -30.81
CA SER A 154 30.61 -0.28 -31.64
C SER A 154 31.74 0.73 -31.81
N PHE A 155 32.97 0.24 -32.00
CA PHE A 155 34.12 1.11 -32.14
C PHE A 155 34.04 1.96 -33.40
N ASP A 156 33.69 1.36 -34.53
CA ASP A 156 33.65 1.97 -35.87
C ASP A 156 32.61 3.09 -36.04
N GLN A 157 31.55 3.07 -35.24
CA GLN A 157 30.52 4.11 -35.21
C GLN A 157 30.76 5.17 -34.13
N SER A 158 31.85 5.04 -33.36
CA SER A 158 32.19 6.00 -32.30
C SER A 158 33.07 7.14 -32.81
N ASP A 159 33.04 8.26 -32.11
CA ASP A 159 33.91 9.42 -32.38
C ASP A 159 35.41 9.07 -32.28
N PHE A 160 35.75 7.96 -31.60
CA PHE A 160 37.12 7.49 -31.44
C PHE A 160 37.70 6.82 -32.69
N PHE A 161 36.86 6.41 -33.65
CA PHE A 161 37.32 5.62 -34.79
C PHE A 161 37.93 6.44 -35.92
N GLN A 162 37.43 7.65 -36.17
CA GLN A 162 37.87 8.44 -37.32
C GLN A 162 39.39 8.68 -37.34
N PRO A 163 40.04 9.13 -36.25
CA PRO A 163 41.49 9.30 -36.20
C PRO A 163 42.26 7.99 -36.41
N VAL A 164 41.74 6.88 -35.86
CA VAL A 164 42.32 5.54 -35.99
C VAL A 164 42.26 5.06 -37.42
N ASN A 165 41.08 5.11 -38.04
CA ASN A 165 40.85 4.68 -39.41
C ASN A 165 41.72 5.47 -40.39
N GLN A 166 41.84 6.79 -40.22
CA GLN A 166 42.72 7.62 -41.04
C GLN A 166 44.20 7.22 -40.90
N ALA A 167 44.68 7.00 -39.67
CA ALA A 167 46.07 6.62 -39.44
C ALA A 167 46.38 5.21 -40.00
N VAL A 168 45.46 4.25 -39.79
CA VAL A 168 45.58 2.88 -40.32
C VAL A 168 45.56 2.88 -41.85
N GLN A 169 44.65 3.63 -42.49
CA GLN A 169 44.60 3.74 -43.96
C GLN A 169 45.88 4.33 -44.53
N LYS A 170 46.41 5.41 -43.91
CA LYS A 170 47.68 6.01 -44.32
C LYS A 170 48.86 5.03 -44.20
N ALA A 171 48.99 4.35 -43.06
CA ALA A 171 50.06 3.36 -42.84
C ALA A 171 49.95 2.17 -43.81
N THR A 172 48.73 1.67 -44.04
CA THR A 172 48.47 0.53 -44.95
C THR A 172 48.77 0.90 -46.40
N GLN A 173 48.31 2.08 -46.85
CA GLN A 173 48.60 2.58 -48.19
C GLN A 173 50.10 2.82 -48.39
N ALA A 174 50.77 3.43 -47.40
CA ALA A 174 52.21 3.68 -47.46
C ALA A 174 53.00 2.37 -47.51
N SER A 175 52.61 1.37 -46.72
CA SER A 175 53.16 0.01 -46.75
C SER A 175 52.98 -0.66 -48.12
N ALA A 176 51.79 -0.59 -48.72
CA ALA A 176 51.51 -1.13 -50.05
C ALA A 176 52.33 -0.42 -51.15
N ASN A 177 52.48 0.90 -51.05
CA ASN A 177 53.22 1.72 -52.00
C ASN A 177 54.70 1.35 -52.09
N THR A 178 55.29 0.74 -51.05
CA THR A 178 56.68 0.24 -51.10
C THR A 178 56.91 -0.84 -52.16
N ALA A 179 55.84 -1.52 -52.62
CA ALA A 179 55.93 -2.68 -53.50
C ALA A 179 56.05 -2.36 -55.00
N THR A 180 55.65 -1.15 -55.40
CA THR A 180 55.54 -0.77 -56.81
C THR A 180 56.36 0.48 -57.09
N GLU A 181 56.88 0.60 -58.32
CA GLU A 181 57.63 1.79 -58.72
C GLU A 181 56.77 3.07 -58.59
N SER A 182 55.49 3.02 -58.98
CA SER A 182 54.60 4.18 -58.84
C SER A 182 54.37 4.56 -57.39
N GLY A 183 54.13 3.59 -56.50
CA GLY A 183 53.97 3.85 -55.08
C GLY A 183 55.26 4.35 -54.42
N GLN A 184 56.42 3.85 -54.82
CA GLN A 184 57.71 4.35 -54.36
C GLN A 184 57.92 5.82 -54.77
N ARG A 185 57.49 6.22 -55.97
CA ARG A 185 57.48 7.65 -56.37
C ARG A 185 56.61 8.49 -55.45
N ASP A 186 55.41 8.02 -55.11
CA ASP A 186 54.49 8.74 -54.23
C ASP A 186 55.06 8.88 -52.81
N LEU A 187 55.71 7.82 -52.29
CA LEU A 187 56.38 7.86 -50.99
C LEU A 187 57.58 8.80 -51.00
N LEU A 188 58.41 8.75 -52.04
CA LEU A 188 59.53 9.67 -52.21
C LEU A 188 59.06 11.12 -52.31
N ALA A 189 57.95 11.38 -53.01
CA ALA A 189 57.34 12.71 -53.05
C ALA A 189 56.93 13.16 -51.64
N GLN A 190 56.31 12.29 -50.83
CA GLN A 190 55.93 12.62 -49.45
C GLN A 190 57.15 12.88 -48.55
N VAL A 191 58.17 12.02 -48.62
CA VAL A 191 59.43 12.14 -47.87
C VAL A 191 60.19 13.41 -48.25
N GLN A 192 60.25 13.75 -49.54
CA GLN A 192 60.97 14.92 -50.05
C GLN A 192 60.18 16.22 -49.84
N ASN A 193 58.85 16.21 -50.00
CA ASN A 193 57.99 17.36 -49.68
C ASN A 193 58.07 17.70 -48.18
N ALA A 194 58.12 16.68 -47.31
CA ALA A 194 58.31 16.87 -45.87
C ALA A 194 59.68 17.48 -45.50
N LYS A 195 60.66 17.43 -46.41
CA LYS A 195 62.04 17.88 -46.15
C LYS A 195 62.47 19.15 -46.92
N LYS A 196 61.91 19.44 -48.11
CA LYS A 196 62.51 20.43 -49.05
C LYS A 196 61.53 21.26 -49.91
N GLY A 197 60.21 21.11 -49.79
CA GLY A 197 59.26 21.77 -50.70
C GLY A 197 59.31 21.22 -52.15
N ARG A 198 58.51 21.82 -53.06
CA ARG A 198 58.12 21.30 -54.40
C ARG A 198 59.19 20.47 -55.11
N VAL A 199 58.82 19.22 -55.44
CA VAL A 199 59.73 18.20 -55.98
C VAL A 199 59.67 18.12 -57.52
N ASN A 200 60.82 17.86 -58.15
CA ASN A 200 60.95 17.58 -59.59
C ASN A 200 60.47 16.15 -59.92
N GLN A 201 59.44 16.03 -60.77
CA GLN A 201 58.85 14.73 -61.14
C GLN A 201 59.81 13.79 -61.87
N GLY A 202 60.75 14.34 -62.66
CA GLY A 202 61.78 13.55 -63.34
C GLY A 202 62.78 12.93 -62.36
N ALA A 203 63.11 13.66 -61.29
CA ALA A 203 63.99 13.16 -60.23
C ALA A 203 63.32 12.04 -59.42
N LEU A 204 62.03 12.19 -59.10
CA LEU A 204 61.25 11.14 -58.43
C LEU A 204 61.14 9.86 -59.24
N ALA A 205 60.88 9.98 -60.55
CA ALA A 205 60.81 8.83 -61.43
C ALA A 205 62.14 8.08 -61.50
N PHE A 206 63.25 8.80 -61.57
CA PHE A 206 64.58 8.23 -61.54
C PHE A 206 64.88 7.55 -60.19
N ASP A 207 64.64 8.23 -59.07
CA ASP A 207 64.87 7.71 -57.72
C ASP A 207 64.06 6.42 -57.44
N ALA A 208 62.79 6.37 -57.87
CA ALA A 208 61.98 5.16 -57.74
C ALA A 208 62.48 4.02 -58.62
N SER A 209 62.96 4.31 -59.83
CA SER A 209 63.59 3.30 -60.69
C SER A 209 64.86 2.72 -60.06
N LEU A 210 65.64 3.55 -59.34
CA LEU A 210 66.79 3.10 -58.56
C LEU A 210 66.38 2.17 -57.41
N LEU A 211 65.37 2.56 -56.61
CA LEU A 211 64.84 1.72 -55.54
C LEU A 211 64.31 0.37 -56.06
N GLN A 212 63.63 0.38 -57.21
CA GLN A 212 63.08 -0.81 -57.84
C GLN A 212 64.13 -1.67 -58.56
N SER A 213 65.32 -1.16 -58.81
CA SER A 213 66.41 -1.91 -59.46
C SER A 213 67.41 -2.50 -58.47
N ASP A 214 67.52 -1.94 -57.25
CA ASP A 214 68.49 -2.37 -56.24
C ASP A 214 67.97 -3.53 -55.33
N PRO A 215 68.66 -4.69 -55.28
CA PRO A 215 68.22 -5.84 -54.47
C PRO A 215 68.16 -5.58 -52.96
N ASN A 216 69.06 -4.75 -52.42
CA ASN A 216 69.08 -4.42 -50.99
C ASN A 216 67.88 -3.55 -50.62
N SER A 217 67.55 -2.58 -51.47
CA SER A 217 66.39 -1.71 -51.36
C SER A 217 65.09 -2.51 -51.37
N LYS A 218 64.93 -3.46 -52.31
CA LYS A 218 63.80 -4.40 -52.33
C LYS A 218 63.65 -5.18 -51.03
N THR A 219 64.77 -5.69 -50.50
CA THR A 219 64.77 -6.48 -49.27
C THR A 219 64.35 -5.63 -48.07
N MET A 220 64.85 -4.41 -47.97
CA MET A 220 64.54 -3.50 -46.87
C MET A 220 63.09 -3.00 -46.93
N LEU A 221 62.59 -2.65 -48.12
CA LEU A 221 61.20 -2.26 -48.32
C LEU A 221 60.23 -3.43 -48.06
N ALA A 222 60.59 -4.66 -48.45
CA ALA A 222 59.82 -5.85 -48.11
C ALA A 222 59.75 -6.07 -46.59
N LYS A 223 60.88 -5.95 -45.86
CA LYS A 223 60.91 -6.02 -44.39
C LYS A 223 60.05 -4.93 -43.74
N THR A 224 60.11 -3.71 -44.27
CA THR A 224 59.29 -2.58 -43.80
C THR A 224 57.81 -2.91 -43.95
N ARG A 225 57.39 -3.37 -45.14
CA ARG A 225 56.01 -3.82 -45.38
C ARG A 225 55.60 -4.95 -44.43
N ASP A 226 56.46 -5.94 -44.23
CA ASP A 226 56.20 -7.06 -43.33
C ASP A 226 56.01 -6.60 -41.88
N SER A 227 56.76 -5.60 -41.43
CA SER A 227 56.66 -5.04 -40.07
C SER A 227 55.37 -4.26 -39.79
N LEU A 228 54.56 -3.97 -40.81
CA LEU A 228 53.28 -3.24 -40.69
C LEU A 228 52.05 -4.13 -40.96
N LYS A 229 52.24 -5.41 -41.30
CA LYS A 229 51.14 -6.35 -41.62
C LYS A 229 50.17 -6.58 -40.45
N ASP A 230 50.63 -6.35 -39.22
CA ASP A 230 49.83 -6.49 -38.00
C ASP A 230 48.78 -5.39 -37.82
N ILE A 231 48.94 -4.22 -38.46
CA ILE A 231 48.10 -3.05 -38.19
C ILE A 231 46.62 -3.30 -38.57
N PRO A 232 46.28 -3.83 -39.76
CA PRO A 232 44.89 -4.17 -40.08
C PRO A 232 44.29 -5.21 -39.12
N GLU A 233 45.07 -6.24 -38.75
CA GLU A 233 44.64 -7.28 -37.80
C GLU A 233 44.36 -6.69 -36.41
N LYS A 234 45.20 -5.76 -35.95
CA LYS A 234 45.00 -5.03 -34.69
C LYS A 234 43.76 -4.13 -34.73
N LEU A 235 43.45 -3.52 -35.87
CA LEU A 235 42.21 -2.76 -36.04
C LEU A 235 40.98 -3.66 -35.89
N THR A 236 40.96 -4.80 -36.58
CA THR A 236 39.88 -5.78 -36.47
C THR A 236 39.74 -6.31 -35.04
N ALA A 237 40.85 -6.63 -34.37
CA ALA A 237 40.84 -7.09 -32.99
C ALA A 237 40.30 -6.00 -32.01
N ALA A 238 40.68 -4.74 -32.24
CA ALA A 238 40.17 -3.62 -31.45
C ALA A 238 38.66 -3.43 -31.64
N GLN A 239 38.16 -3.53 -32.87
CA GLN A 239 36.72 -3.46 -33.16
C GLN A 239 35.94 -4.59 -32.48
N GLN A 240 36.46 -5.83 -32.53
CA GLN A 240 35.82 -6.98 -31.88
C GLN A 240 35.81 -6.84 -30.35
N SER A 241 36.96 -6.53 -29.74
CA SER A 241 37.06 -6.35 -28.29
C SER A 241 36.16 -5.21 -27.78
N ALA A 242 36.06 -4.12 -28.54
CA ALA A 242 35.16 -3.01 -28.24
C ALA A 242 33.69 -3.42 -28.30
N LEU A 243 33.28 -4.17 -29.33
CA LEU A 243 31.92 -4.69 -29.45
C LEU A 243 31.55 -5.61 -28.28
N GLU A 244 32.45 -6.54 -27.93
CA GLU A 244 32.26 -7.45 -26.79
C GLU A 244 32.09 -6.68 -25.48
N LYS A 245 32.93 -5.65 -25.26
CA LYS A 245 32.86 -4.81 -24.06
C LYS A 245 31.58 -3.99 -23.98
N ALA A 246 31.17 -3.34 -25.07
CA ALA A 246 29.92 -2.59 -25.15
C ALA A 246 28.70 -3.50 -24.94
N THR A 247 28.70 -4.69 -25.54
CA THR A 247 27.64 -5.70 -25.33
C THR A 247 27.55 -6.12 -23.86
N GLN A 248 28.68 -6.36 -23.20
CA GLN A 248 28.70 -6.74 -21.79
C GLN A 248 28.24 -5.61 -20.88
N ALA A 249 28.58 -4.36 -21.20
CA ALA A 249 28.09 -3.18 -20.48
C ALA A 249 26.57 -3.02 -20.59
N GLY A 250 26.01 -3.22 -21.79
CA GLY A 250 24.56 -3.26 -22.01
C GLY A 250 23.89 -4.33 -21.14
N LYS A 251 24.37 -5.58 -21.21
CA LYS A 251 23.86 -6.69 -20.37
C LYS A 251 23.94 -6.40 -18.88
N THR A 252 25.04 -5.81 -18.41
CA THR A 252 25.24 -5.47 -17.00
C THR A 252 24.23 -4.40 -16.55
N THR A 253 24.00 -3.40 -17.39
CA THR A 253 23.04 -2.33 -17.13
C THR A 253 21.60 -2.85 -17.10
N ASP A 254 21.23 -3.71 -18.06
CA ASP A 254 19.92 -4.34 -18.10
C ASP A 254 19.70 -5.30 -16.92
N ALA A 255 20.71 -6.08 -16.56
CA ALA A 255 20.66 -6.96 -15.39
C ALA A 255 20.51 -6.18 -14.08
N THR A 256 21.15 -5.02 -13.96
CA THR A 256 21.00 -4.12 -12.80
C THR A 256 19.56 -3.67 -12.66
N LYS A 257 18.97 -3.15 -13.75
CA LYS A 257 17.55 -2.76 -13.77
C LYS A 257 16.63 -3.93 -13.42
N ALA A 258 16.85 -5.10 -14.03
CA ALA A 258 16.04 -6.28 -13.79
C ALA A 258 16.13 -6.76 -12.33
N ALA A 259 17.33 -6.72 -11.72
CA ALA A 259 17.53 -7.09 -10.32
C ALA A 259 16.79 -6.14 -9.37
N ILE A 260 16.88 -4.83 -9.58
CA ILE A 260 16.13 -3.85 -8.79
C ILE A 260 14.63 -4.08 -8.97
N GLN A 261 14.13 -4.09 -10.21
CA GLN A 261 12.69 -4.23 -10.46
C GLN A 261 12.13 -5.56 -9.93
N GLY A 262 12.86 -6.67 -10.07
CA GLY A 262 12.45 -7.98 -9.58
C GLY A 262 12.43 -8.13 -8.07
N ALA A 263 13.24 -7.37 -7.33
CA ALA A 263 13.23 -7.40 -5.87
C ALA A 263 12.01 -6.70 -5.24
N PHE A 264 11.40 -5.76 -5.96
CA PHE A 264 10.28 -4.96 -5.44
C PHE A 264 8.93 -5.31 -6.07
N SER A 265 8.94 -5.77 -7.33
CA SER A 265 7.74 -6.10 -8.09
C SER A 265 7.44 -7.60 -8.09
N GLY A 266 6.18 -7.94 -8.40
CA GLY A 266 5.72 -9.32 -8.51
C GLY A 266 5.32 -9.96 -7.17
N PRO A 267 4.86 -11.23 -7.18
CA PRO A 267 4.23 -11.88 -6.01
C PRO A 267 5.12 -12.03 -4.78
N ASN A 268 6.45 -12.03 -4.97
CA ASN A 268 7.45 -12.15 -3.91
C ASN A 268 8.26 -10.85 -3.73
N GLY A 269 7.87 -9.77 -4.40
CA GLY A 269 8.53 -8.48 -4.25
C GLY A 269 8.31 -7.91 -2.85
N ALA A 270 9.18 -6.99 -2.43
CA ALA A 270 9.09 -6.33 -1.12
C ALA A 270 7.71 -5.72 -0.86
N GLN A 271 7.09 -5.11 -1.87
CA GLN A 271 5.75 -4.53 -1.77
C GLN A 271 4.67 -5.58 -1.51
N SER A 272 4.57 -6.60 -2.38
CA SER A 272 3.56 -7.65 -2.22
C SER A 272 3.73 -8.45 -0.92
N THR A 273 4.98 -8.64 -0.48
CA THR A 273 5.28 -9.30 0.79
C THR A 273 4.78 -8.49 1.99
N LEU A 274 4.97 -7.17 1.99
CA LEU A 274 4.45 -6.29 3.03
C LEU A 274 2.92 -6.33 3.06
N GLU A 275 2.26 -6.18 1.90
CA GLU A 275 0.79 -6.25 1.79
C GLU A 275 0.24 -7.57 2.32
N LYS A 276 0.86 -8.70 1.92
CA LYS A 276 0.48 -10.04 2.40
C LYS A 276 0.65 -10.19 3.91
N ASN A 277 1.73 -9.67 4.48
CA ASN A 277 1.97 -9.72 5.92
C ASN A 277 0.91 -8.91 6.69
N ILE A 278 0.55 -7.73 6.19
CA ILE A 278 -0.53 -6.91 6.77
C ILE A 278 -1.88 -7.64 6.67
N GLN A 279 -2.20 -8.19 5.50
CA GLN A 279 -3.46 -8.94 5.31
C GLN A 279 -3.54 -10.17 6.21
N ASN A 280 -2.42 -10.89 6.38
CA ASN A 280 -2.36 -12.02 7.29
C ASN A 280 -2.60 -11.59 8.73
N ARG A 281 -2.01 -10.46 9.18
CA ARG A 281 -2.30 -9.90 10.51
C ARG A 281 -3.78 -9.52 10.66
N ALA A 282 -4.39 -8.89 9.65
CA ALA A 282 -5.82 -8.57 9.67
C ALA A 282 -6.66 -9.84 9.85
N ASN A 283 -6.41 -10.88 9.05
CA ASN A 283 -7.14 -12.14 9.11
C ASN A 283 -6.94 -12.87 10.44
N SER A 284 -5.71 -12.87 10.97
CA SER A 284 -5.40 -13.44 12.30
C SER A 284 -6.12 -12.68 13.41
N ALA A 285 -6.13 -11.35 13.37
CA ALA A 285 -6.82 -10.51 14.34
C ALA A 285 -8.34 -10.75 14.31
N VAL A 286 -8.95 -10.82 13.12
CA VAL A 286 -10.38 -11.18 12.95
C VAL A 286 -10.69 -12.52 13.60
N ASN A 287 -9.90 -13.56 13.32
CA ASN A 287 -10.15 -14.90 13.87
C ASN A 287 -9.99 -14.93 15.39
N GLN A 288 -8.94 -14.28 15.91
CA GLN A 288 -8.69 -14.20 17.34
C GLN A 288 -9.81 -13.46 18.07
N SER A 289 -10.24 -12.32 17.52
CA SER A 289 -11.34 -11.50 18.03
C SER A 289 -12.64 -12.33 18.11
N LYS A 290 -13.01 -13.01 17.02
CA LYS A 290 -14.18 -13.93 16.98
C LYS A 290 -14.09 -15.04 18.04
N GLU A 291 -12.93 -15.68 18.18
CA GLU A 291 -12.74 -16.77 19.13
C GLU A 291 -12.85 -16.29 20.58
N GLN A 292 -12.22 -15.16 20.91
CA GLN A 292 -12.28 -14.55 22.24
C GLN A 292 -13.70 -14.11 22.61
N ALA A 293 -14.42 -13.49 21.67
CA ALA A 293 -15.82 -13.10 21.86
C ALA A 293 -16.72 -14.32 22.06
N ALA A 294 -16.59 -15.36 21.22
CA ALA A 294 -17.39 -16.58 21.35
C ALA A 294 -17.13 -17.31 22.67
N GLN A 295 -15.86 -17.43 23.08
CA GLN A 295 -15.50 -18.01 24.37
C GLN A 295 -16.15 -17.22 25.50
N THR A 296 -15.97 -15.89 25.54
CA THR A 296 -16.51 -15.01 26.58
C THR A 296 -18.04 -15.04 26.63
N PHE A 297 -18.71 -15.10 25.47
CA PHE A 297 -20.15 -15.24 25.36
C PHE A 297 -20.66 -16.55 25.98
N GLU A 298 -19.97 -17.68 25.74
CA GLU A 298 -20.30 -18.97 26.38
C GLU A 298 -20.05 -18.95 27.91
N PHE A 299 -19.04 -18.19 28.38
CA PHE A 299 -18.85 -17.97 29.82
C PHE A 299 -20.02 -17.19 30.44
N LEU A 300 -20.50 -16.13 29.79
CA LEU A 300 -21.69 -15.38 30.25
C LEU A 300 -22.93 -16.27 30.33
N LYS A 301 -23.08 -17.20 29.39
CA LYS A 301 -24.19 -18.16 29.35
C LYS A 301 -24.14 -19.21 30.46
N SER A 302 -22.96 -19.74 30.75
CA SER A 302 -22.77 -20.76 31.79
C SER A 302 -22.73 -20.20 33.21
N GLY A 303 -22.54 -18.89 33.38
CA GLY A 303 -22.40 -18.24 34.69
C GLY A 303 -21.07 -18.55 35.40
N ALA A 304 -20.08 -19.09 34.68
CA ALA A 304 -18.74 -19.33 35.19
C ALA A 304 -17.99 -18.01 35.47
N THR A 305 -16.92 -18.08 36.29
CA THR A 305 -16.13 -16.89 36.65
C THR A 305 -15.16 -16.52 35.52
N PRO A 306 -15.22 -15.29 34.97
CA PRO A 306 -14.33 -14.84 33.92
C PRO A 306 -12.91 -14.61 34.44
N ASN A 307 -11.91 -14.81 33.58
CA ASN A 307 -10.54 -14.38 33.81
C ASN A 307 -10.37 -12.88 33.49
N ASP A 308 -9.18 -12.32 33.73
CA ASP A 308 -8.96 -10.88 33.58
C ASP A 308 -9.06 -10.41 32.12
N ALA A 309 -8.63 -11.23 31.15
CA ALA A 309 -8.76 -10.90 29.72
C ALA A 309 -10.23 -10.88 29.26
N GLN A 310 -11.08 -11.70 29.86
CA GLN A 310 -12.51 -11.72 29.59
C GLN A 310 -13.21 -10.53 30.23
N LEU A 311 -12.79 -10.11 31.43
CA LEU A 311 -13.29 -8.89 32.06
C LEU A 311 -12.90 -7.63 31.27
N GLU A 312 -11.68 -7.59 30.75
CA GLU A 312 -11.21 -6.54 29.85
C GLU A 312 -12.06 -6.46 28.58
N LEU A 313 -12.33 -7.59 27.92
CA LEU A 313 -13.20 -7.65 26.74
C LEU A 313 -14.64 -7.20 27.02
N LEU A 314 -15.15 -7.44 28.24
CA LEU A 314 -16.49 -7.01 28.67
C LEU A 314 -16.54 -5.55 29.13
N ASP A 315 -15.38 -4.87 29.19
CA ASP A 315 -15.21 -3.53 29.75
C ASP A 315 -15.79 -3.38 31.17
N ILE A 316 -15.55 -4.39 32.02
CA ILE A 316 -15.96 -4.37 33.43
C ILE A 316 -14.82 -4.73 34.38
N SER A 317 -14.82 -4.13 35.56
CA SER A 317 -13.88 -4.47 36.62
C SER A 317 -14.25 -5.79 37.31
N ARG A 318 -13.25 -6.40 37.97
CA ARG A 318 -13.47 -7.56 38.84
C ARG A 318 -14.50 -7.29 39.94
N ASP A 319 -14.51 -6.06 40.48
CA ASP A 319 -15.46 -5.66 41.52
C ASP A 319 -16.88 -5.55 40.99
N GLN A 320 -17.06 -4.96 39.81
CA GLN A 320 -18.35 -4.94 39.10
C GLN A 320 -18.89 -6.36 38.85
N TRP A 321 -18.03 -7.28 38.42
CA TRP A 321 -18.40 -8.69 38.26
C TRP A 321 -18.80 -9.36 39.59
N ASN A 322 -18.02 -9.12 40.65
CA ASN A 322 -18.32 -9.63 41.99
C ASN A 322 -19.65 -9.09 42.52
N GLN A 323 -19.99 -7.84 42.23
CA GLN A 323 -21.27 -7.24 42.57
C GLN A 323 -22.43 -7.94 41.84
N LEU A 324 -22.33 -8.06 40.50
CA LEU A 324 -23.30 -8.79 39.67
C LEU A 324 -23.59 -10.20 40.19
N THR A 325 -22.53 -10.96 40.47
CA THR A 325 -22.63 -12.34 40.95
C THR A 325 -23.13 -12.42 42.40
N GLY A 326 -22.76 -11.45 43.24
CA GLY A 326 -23.26 -11.32 44.60
C GLY A 326 -24.76 -11.07 44.65
N ASP A 327 -25.26 -10.14 43.84
CA ASP A 327 -26.69 -9.80 43.77
C ASP A 327 -27.53 -10.98 43.23
N ARG A 328 -27.05 -11.69 42.22
CA ARG A 328 -27.66 -12.94 41.73
C ARG A 328 -27.73 -14.01 42.81
N SER A 329 -26.64 -14.18 43.56
CA SER A 329 -26.57 -15.13 44.68
C SER A 329 -27.54 -14.75 45.79
N TYR A 330 -27.71 -13.45 46.07
CA TYR A 330 -28.66 -12.95 47.05
C TYR A 330 -30.11 -13.28 46.66
N LEU A 331 -30.50 -13.05 45.39
CA LEU A 331 -31.82 -13.43 44.88
C LEU A 331 -32.09 -14.93 45.06
N GLN A 332 -31.13 -15.76 44.64
CA GLN A 332 -31.26 -17.21 44.70
C GLN A 332 -31.36 -17.73 46.14
N ASN A 333 -30.51 -17.25 47.03
CA ASN A 333 -30.41 -17.75 48.40
C ASN A 333 -31.53 -17.21 49.30
N THR A 334 -32.00 -15.99 49.06
CA THR A 334 -33.01 -15.34 49.92
C THR A 334 -34.43 -15.65 49.47
N TYR A 335 -34.68 -15.66 48.16
CA TYR A 335 -36.02 -15.76 47.60
C TYR A 335 -36.24 -17.02 46.74
N GLY A 336 -35.19 -17.81 46.48
CA GLY A 336 -35.29 -19.03 45.68
C GLY A 336 -35.38 -18.80 44.17
N VAL A 337 -35.25 -17.56 43.70
CA VAL A 337 -35.37 -17.16 42.30
C VAL A 337 -34.03 -16.67 41.74
N ASN A 338 -33.72 -17.02 40.48
CA ASN A 338 -32.59 -16.44 39.75
C ASN A 338 -32.93 -16.39 38.25
N PRO A 339 -33.70 -15.39 37.79
CA PRO A 339 -34.05 -15.26 36.39
C PRO A 339 -32.85 -14.89 35.50
N TYR A 340 -31.72 -14.52 36.10
CA TYR A 340 -30.51 -14.07 35.40
C TYR A 340 -29.41 -15.13 35.42
N GLN A 341 -29.74 -16.41 35.24
CA GLN A 341 -28.74 -17.48 35.15
C GLN A 341 -27.83 -17.31 33.91
N ASP A 342 -28.42 -16.88 32.80
CA ASP A 342 -27.74 -16.57 31.56
C ASP A 342 -27.51 -15.05 31.46
N LEU A 343 -26.26 -14.60 31.55
CA LEU A 343 -25.91 -13.18 31.37
C LEU A 343 -25.63 -12.82 29.91
N SER A 344 -25.61 -13.79 28.99
CA SER A 344 -25.36 -13.54 27.57
C SER A 344 -26.46 -12.71 26.90
N VAL A 345 -27.65 -12.64 27.51
CA VAL A 345 -28.76 -11.74 27.10
C VAL A 345 -28.38 -10.25 27.14
N TYR A 346 -27.36 -9.89 27.91
CA TYR A 346 -26.80 -8.54 27.98
C TYR A 346 -25.57 -8.35 27.09
N GLY A 347 -25.13 -9.41 26.40
CA GLY A 347 -24.02 -9.39 25.46
C GLY A 347 -24.46 -9.17 24.01
N GLU A 348 -23.69 -8.41 23.24
CA GLU A 348 -23.89 -8.19 21.81
C GLU A 348 -22.62 -8.58 21.03
N LEU A 349 -22.74 -9.56 20.14
CA LEU A 349 -21.64 -9.96 19.25
C LEU A 349 -21.57 -9.01 18.05
N LYS A 350 -20.50 -8.22 18.01
CA LYS A 350 -20.12 -7.41 16.85
C LYS A 350 -19.45 -8.30 15.81
N ASN A 351 -19.50 -7.92 14.53
CA ASN A 351 -18.80 -8.63 13.46
C ASN A 351 -17.38 -8.05 13.25
N PRO A 352 -16.29 -8.76 13.61
CA PRO A 352 -14.93 -8.23 13.43
C PRO A 352 -14.55 -7.97 11.97
N GLU A 353 -15.21 -8.61 11.01
CA GLU A 353 -14.90 -8.42 9.58
C GLU A 353 -15.26 -7.02 9.07
N THR A 354 -16.18 -6.31 9.74
CA THR A 354 -16.49 -4.92 9.40
C THR A 354 -15.61 -3.92 10.14
N GLN A 355 -14.93 -4.36 11.20
CA GLN A 355 -14.17 -3.52 12.12
C GLN A 355 -12.65 -3.64 11.94
N ILE A 356 -12.15 -4.76 11.45
CA ILE A 356 -10.73 -5.04 11.30
C ILE A 356 -10.41 -5.24 9.81
N ASN A 357 -9.48 -4.44 9.29
CA ASN A 357 -9.02 -4.57 7.91
C ASN A 357 -7.54 -4.16 7.80
N ALA A 358 -6.98 -4.25 6.60
CA ALA A 358 -5.57 -3.94 6.37
C ALA A 358 -5.18 -2.49 6.73
N GLN A 359 -6.09 -1.52 6.56
CA GLN A 359 -5.80 -0.11 6.85
C GLN A 359 -5.63 0.11 8.34
N ASN A 360 -6.58 -0.38 9.14
CA ASN A 360 -6.59 -0.06 10.57
C ASN A 360 -5.73 -0.99 11.44
N ILE A 361 -5.41 -2.19 10.96
CA ILE A 361 -4.47 -3.09 11.65
C ILE A 361 -3.00 -2.71 11.36
N ALA A 362 -2.74 -2.01 10.25
CA ALA A 362 -1.40 -1.58 9.89
C ALA A 362 -0.89 -0.54 10.89
N THR A 363 0.40 -0.61 11.21
CA THR A 363 1.06 0.34 12.11
C THR A 363 1.53 1.59 11.35
N ALA A 364 1.85 2.67 12.07
CA ALA A 364 2.45 3.86 11.45
C ALA A 364 3.74 3.54 10.66
N ASP A 365 4.52 2.57 11.14
CA ASP A 365 5.73 2.09 10.45
C ASP A 365 5.40 1.35 9.15
N ASP A 366 4.30 0.59 9.11
CA ASP A 366 3.83 -0.07 7.88
C ASP A 366 3.45 0.97 6.82
N TYR A 367 2.71 2.02 7.21
CA TYR A 367 2.38 3.13 6.32
C TYR A 367 3.65 3.83 5.80
N ALA A 368 4.61 4.13 6.68
CA ALA A 368 5.87 4.77 6.30
C ALA A 368 6.69 3.89 5.34
N ARG A 369 6.79 2.58 5.61
CA ARG A 369 7.46 1.61 4.72
C ARG A 369 6.76 1.53 3.37
N TYR A 370 5.43 1.46 3.36
CA TYR A 370 4.64 1.36 2.14
C TYR A 370 4.76 2.63 1.26
N ALA A 371 4.72 3.81 1.87
CA ALA A 371 4.95 5.08 1.19
C ALA A 371 6.38 5.16 0.61
N ALA A 372 7.39 4.71 1.36
CA ALA A 372 8.76 4.66 0.90
C ALA A 372 8.94 3.69 -0.28
N LEU A 373 8.29 2.53 -0.27
CA LEU A 373 8.30 1.59 -1.40
C LEU A 373 7.68 2.21 -2.66
N ASN A 374 6.55 2.91 -2.53
CA ASN A 374 5.93 3.65 -3.63
C ASN A 374 6.88 4.73 -4.18
N GLN A 375 7.58 5.46 -3.32
CA GLN A 375 8.57 6.48 -3.73
C GLN A 375 9.80 5.88 -4.44
N LEU A 376 10.29 4.73 -3.96
CA LEU A 376 11.42 4.01 -4.55
C LEU A 376 11.08 3.45 -5.91
N MET A 377 9.86 2.94 -6.10
CA MET A 377 9.42 2.31 -7.34
C MET A 377 8.67 3.25 -8.28
N ASP A 378 8.41 4.49 -7.86
CA ASP A 378 7.59 5.48 -8.60
C ASP A 378 6.22 4.92 -8.97
N THR A 379 5.57 4.29 -7.98
CA THR A 379 4.22 3.72 -8.09
C THR A 379 3.22 4.51 -7.24
N GLN A 380 1.93 4.36 -7.56
CA GLN A 380 0.81 4.99 -6.84
C GLN A 380 -0.14 3.93 -6.27
N ASN A 381 0.39 2.86 -5.69
CA ASN A 381 -0.45 1.79 -5.14
C ASN A 381 -1.16 2.27 -3.87
N THR A 382 -2.45 1.94 -3.74
CA THR A 382 -3.36 2.49 -2.71
C THR A 382 -3.78 1.48 -1.63
N PHE A 383 -3.08 0.35 -1.50
CA PHE A 383 -3.39 -0.69 -0.49
C PHE A 383 -3.48 -0.12 0.93
N LEU A 384 -2.55 0.78 1.30
CA LEU A 384 -2.65 1.65 2.47
C LEU A 384 -2.81 3.09 1.99
N SER A 385 -3.94 3.73 2.32
CA SER A 385 -4.33 5.03 1.77
C SER A 385 -4.58 6.09 2.83
N ASP A 386 -4.98 5.70 4.04
CA ASP A 386 -5.28 6.63 5.13
C ASP A 386 -4.45 6.34 6.39
N PRO A 387 -3.31 7.04 6.58
CA PRO A 387 -2.46 6.87 7.75
C PRO A 387 -3.14 7.18 9.09
N SER A 388 -4.27 7.91 9.10
CA SER A 388 -5.00 8.20 10.35
C SER A 388 -5.67 6.98 10.95
N LEU A 389 -5.84 5.92 10.16
CA LEU A 389 -6.37 4.63 10.62
C LEU A 389 -5.30 3.74 11.27
N ALA A 390 -4.02 4.11 11.21
CA ALA A 390 -2.96 3.22 11.66
C ALA A 390 -3.12 2.80 13.14
N GLY A 391 -3.26 1.50 13.38
CA GLY A 391 -3.43 0.92 14.71
C GLY A 391 -4.78 1.19 15.38
N THR A 392 -5.80 1.65 14.64
CA THR A 392 -7.14 1.96 15.18
C THR A 392 -8.13 0.79 15.08
N ALA A 393 -7.67 -0.41 14.70
CA ALA A 393 -8.52 -1.59 14.66
C ALA A 393 -9.16 -1.87 16.03
N ASP A 394 -10.50 -1.91 16.07
CA ASP A 394 -11.27 -2.38 17.22
C ASP A 394 -11.18 -3.91 17.26
N LEU A 395 -10.52 -4.45 18.28
CA LEU A 395 -10.34 -5.89 18.46
C LEU A 395 -11.46 -6.50 19.32
N ASP A 396 -12.35 -5.69 19.87
CA ASP A 396 -13.36 -6.11 20.83
C ASP A 396 -14.67 -6.46 20.10
N SER A 397 -14.87 -7.74 19.81
CA SER A 397 -16.10 -8.22 19.14
C SER A 397 -17.30 -8.39 20.06
N LEU A 398 -17.20 -8.03 21.34
CA LEU A 398 -18.26 -8.26 22.31
C LEU A 398 -18.56 -6.96 23.05
N GLY A 399 -19.80 -6.47 22.93
CA GLY A 399 -20.33 -5.46 23.84
C GLY A 399 -21.03 -6.14 25.01
N PHE A 400 -20.93 -5.58 26.21
CA PHE A 400 -21.68 -6.05 27.38
C PHE A 400 -22.37 -4.88 28.08
N ARG A 401 -23.69 -4.97 28.23
CA ARG A 401 -24.51 -3.94 28.86
C ARG A 401 -24.56 -4.14 30.36
N PHE A 402 -23.45 -3.82 31.03
CA PHE A 402 -23.31 -3.99 32.49
C PHE A 402 -24.40 -3.25 33.27
N ASP A 403 -24.68 -1.99 32.92
CA ASP A 403 -25.66 -1.16 33.63
C ASP A 403 -27.08 -1.75 33.53
N ASP A 404 -27.47 -2.25 32.35
CA ASP A 404 -28.75 -2.94 32.15
C ASP A 404 -28.82 -4.20 33.01
N ALA A 405 -27.77 -5.02 32.98
CA ALA A 405 -27.68 -6.25 33.75
C ALA A 405 -27.83 -5.97 35.26
N GLN A 406 -27.08 -4.99 35.76
CA GLN A 406 -27.09 -4.60 37.16
C GLN A 406 -28.45 -4.00 37.57
N SER A 407 -29.01 -3.10 36.77
CA SER A 407 -30.31 -2.46 37.03
C SER A 407 -31.43 -3.50 37.12
N ASN A 408 -31.49 -4.44 36.16
CA ASN A 408 -32.50 -5.49 36.14
C ASN A 408 -32.42 -6.40 37.38
N ILE A 409 -31.21 -6.80 37.76
CA ILE A 409 -31.00 -7.62 38.97
C ILE A 409 -31.43 -6.86 40.23
N GLN A 410 -31.06 -5.58 40.36
CA GLN A 410 -31.44 -4.75 41.50
C GLN A 410 -32.96 -4.53 41.56
N ASN A 411 -33.61 -4.32 40.42
CA ASN A 411 -35.07 -4.18 40.34
C ASN A 411 -35.77 -5.47 40.81
N SER A 412 -35.28 -6.64 40.39
CA SER A 412 -35.79 -7.93 40.88
C SER A 412 -35.62 -8.10 42.39
N ILE A 413 -34.50 -7.66 42.96
CA ILE A 413 -34.28 -7.69 44.42
C ILE A 413 -35.33 -6.84 45.15
N GLN A 414 -35.62 -5.64 44.64
CA GLN A 414 -36.62 -4.76 45.24
C GLN A 414 -38.03 -5.33 45.12
N LEU A 415 -38.36 -5.95 43.99
CA LEU A 415 -39.67 -6.56 43.76
C LEU A 415 -39.90 -7.74 44.71
N GLU A 416 -38.94 -8.66 44.84
CA GLU A 416 -39.05 -9.80 45.75
C GLU A 416 -39.06 -9.36 47.23
N LYS A 417 -38.31 -8.32 47.58
CA LYS A 417 -38.37 -7.74 48.93
C LYS A 417 -39.77 -7.24 49.27
N LYS A 418 -40.39 -6.47 48.37
CA LYS A 418 -41.78 -6.00 48.53
C LYS A 418 -42.76 -7.17 48.61
N ALA A 419 -42.60 -8.18 47.75
CA ALA A 419 -43.45 -9.36 47.77
C ALA A 419 -43.32 -10.15 49.08
N ALA A 420 -42.11 -10.29 49.62
CA ALA A 420 -41.87 -10.94 50.91
C ALA A 420 -42.48 -10.16 52.09
N GLU A 421 -42.33 -8.82 52.10
CA GLU A 421 -42.96 -7.94 53.09
C GLU A 421 -44.50 -8.07 53.05
N GLN A 422 -45.08 -8.14 51.86
CA GLN A 422 -46.51 -8.31 51.66
C GLN A 422 -47.00 -9.69 52.13
N ARG A 423 -46.30 -10.78 51.75
CA ARG A 423 -46.60 -12.14 52.25
C ARG A 423 -46.52 -12.20 53.78
N ALA A 424 -45.56 -11.51 54.39
CA ALA A 424 -45.44 -11.42 55.84
C ALA A 424 -46.61 -10.64 56.48
N ALA A 425 -47.02 -9.53 55.87
CA ALA A 425 -48.17 -8.73 56.32
C ALA A 425 -49.49 -9.52 56.21
N GLU A 426 -49.69 -10.25 55.13
CA GLU A 426 -50.85 -11.14 54.93
C GLU A 426 -50.85 -12.29 55.93
N ALA A 427 -49.70 -12.94 56.17
CA ALA A 427 -49.57 -13.99 57.18
C ALA A 427 -49.87 -13.46 58.59
N ALA A 428 -49.42 -12.24 58.93
CA ALA A 428 -49.75 -11.58 60.18
C ALA A 428 -51.25 -11.25 60.31
N ALA A 429 -51.87 -10.76 59.24
CA ALA A 429 -53.31 -10.50 59.20
C ALA A 429 -54.15 -11.78 59.32
N ALA A 430 -53.71 -12.87 58.68
CA ALA A 430 -54.34 -14.19 58.80
C ALA A 430 -54.19 -14.77 60.23
N ALA A 431 -53.03 -14.60 60.86
CA ALA A 431 -52.81 -15.00 62.24
C ALA A 431 -53.69 -14.19 63.23
N ALA A 432 -53.87 -12.89 63.00
CA ALA A 432 -54.76 -12.03 63.81
C ALA A 432 -56.23 -12.45 63.69
N ARG A 433 -56.70 -12.85 62.50
CA ARG A 433 -58.06 -13.38 62.29
C ARG A 433 -58.32 -14.69 63.03
N ASN A 434 -57.30 -15.52 63.26
CA ASN A 434 -57.43 -16.78 63.99
C ASN A 434 -57.36 -16.66 65.53
N GLN A 435 -57.03 -15.48 66.08
CA GLN A 435 -56.92 -15.28 67.54
C GLN A 435 -58.05 -14.43 68.16
N GLY A 436 -58.99 -13.88 67.37
CA GLY A 436 -60.09 -13.04 67.87
C GLY A 436 -61.47 -13.64 67.61
N GLY A 437 -62.08 -14.28 68.62
CA GLY A 437 -63.45 -14.77 68.56
C GLY A 437 -64.50 -13.68 68.80
N GLY A 438 -65.49 -13.61 67.90
CA GLY A 438 -66.87 -13.15 68.15
C GLY A 438 -67.16 -11.64 68.17
N GLY A 439 -68.06 -11.16 67.28
CA GLY A 439 -68.85 -9.93 67.52
C GLY A 439 -68.98 -8.92 66.35
N LEU A 440 -70.01 -9.14 65.52
CA LEU A 440 -70.95 -8.22 64.86
C LEU A 440 -70.71 -6.66 64.78
N LEU A 441 -70.89 -6.12 63.56
CA LEU A 441 -71.37 -4.77 63.10
C LEU A 441 -70.51 -3.49 63.21
N GLY A 442 -70.11 -2.97 62.03
CA GLY A 442 -70.33 -1.58 61.59
C GLY A 442 -69.26 -0.53 61.88
N THR A 443 -68.53 -0.08 60.85
CA THR A 443 -68.25 1.36 60.51
C THR A 443 -67.27 1.50 59.33
N ALA A 444 -67.65 2.37 58.39
CA ALA A 444 -66.84 3.14 57.43
C ALA A 444 -65.66 2.44 56.71
N ALA A 445 -65.95 1.88 55.53
CA ALA A 445 -64.96 1.56 54.51
C ALA A 445 -64.44 2.86 53.86
N GLY A 446 -63.39 3.44 54.43
CA GLY A 446 -62.45 4.30 53.71
C GLY A 446 -61.22 3.47 53.39
N VAL A 447 -61.28 2.68 52.31
CA VAL A 447 -60.15 1.85 51.87
C VAL A 447 -59.40 2.62 50.79
N ALA A 448 -58.23 3.11 51.17
CA ALA A 448 -57.18 3.50 50.24
C ALA A 448 -56.86 2.33 49.30
N LEU A 449 -56.94 2.59 47.99
CA LEU A 449 -56.63 1.68 46.89
C LEU A 449 -55.12 1.35 46.87
N GLY A 450 -54.69 0.47 47.78
CA GLY A 450 -53.26 0.12 47.94
C GLY A 450 -53.04 -1.24 48.62
N GLY A 451 -53.83 -2.25 48.25
CA GLY A 451 -53.69 -3.64 48.71
C GLY A 451 -53.61 -4.63 47.54
N PRO A 452 -53.05 -5.83 47.76
CA PRO A 452 -52.69 -6.79 46.71
C PRO A 452 -53.89 -7.26 45.89
N ILE A 453 -53.73 -7.21 44.57
CA ILE A 453 -54.53 -7.97 43.60
C ILE A 453 -54.11 -9.45 43.75
N GLY A 454 -54.52 -10.06 44.87
CA GLY A 454 -54.15 -11.43 45.27
C GLY A 454 -55.35 -12.33 45.54
N GLY A 455 -56.54 -11.93 45.11
CA GLY A 455 -57.78 -12.70 45.27
C GLY A 455 -58.52 -12.79 43.93
N ALA A 456 -58.58 -14.02 43.39
CA ALA A 456 -59.17 -14.41 42.09
C ALA A 456 -58.29 -14.12 40.86
N ILE A 457 -57.52 -15.13 40.44
CA ILE A 457 -56.77 -15.21 39.17
C ILE A 457 -57.75 -15.36 37.96
N GLY A 458 -58.91 -14.70 38.01
CA GLY A 458 -59.98 -14.85 37.03
C GLY A 458 -60.86 -13.62 36.85
N SER A 459 -60.54 -12.47 37.47
CA SER A 459 -61.32 -11.23 37.36
C SER A 459 -60.44 -9.98 37.33
N VAL A 460 -59.44 -9.95 36.45
CA VAL A 460 -58.61 -8.76 36.21
C VAL A 460 -58.81 -8.30 34.77
N PHE A 461 -58.90 -6.99 34.55
CA PHE A 461 -59.08 -6.33 33.25
C PHE A 461 -57.72 -5.82 32.75
N CYS A 462 -57.03 -6.58 31.89
CA CYS A 462 -55.64 -6.28 31.50
C CYS A 462 -55.32 -6.56 30.03
N PHE A 463 -54.20 -6.01 29.56
CA PHE A 463 -53.61 -6.17 28.22
C PHE A 463 -52.31 -7.00 28.25
N LEU A 464 -51.97 -7.71 27.17
CA LEU A 464 -50.64 -8.34 27.04
C LEU A 464 -49.56 -7.28 26.76
N GLU A 465 -48.33 -7.55 27.20
CA GLU A 465 -47.16 -6.64 27.24
C GLU A 465 -46.85 -5.89 25.94
N ASN A 466 -47.21 -6.46 24.79
CA ASN A 466 -46.98 -5.91 23.46
C ASN A 466 -48.21 -5.27 22.80
N THR A 467 -49.20 -4.84 23.57
CA THR A 467 -50.40 -4.15 23.05
C THR A 467 -50.11 -2.65 22.87
N PRO A 468 -50.07 -2.10 21.66
CA PRO A 468 -49.85 -0.68 21.44
C PRO A 468 -51.13 0.10 21.72
N ILE A 469 -51.02 1.14 22.53
CA ILE A 469 -52.10 2.07 22.89
C ILE A 469 -51.89 3.38 22.13
N LEU A 470 -52.97 3.89 21.53
CA LEU A 470 -52.97 5.16 20.79
C LEU A 470 -52.84 6.33 21.77
N MET A 471 -51.85 7.19 21.53
CA MET A 471 -51.56 8.38 22.31
C MET A 471 -52.33 9.60 21.79
N GLU A 472 -52.48 10.65 22.61
CA GLU A 472 -53.19 11.88 22.22
C GLU A 472 -52.55 12.59 21.01
N ASP A 473 -51.24 12.40 20.80
CA ASP A 473 -50.49 12.95 19.66
C ASP A 473 -50.60 12.11 18.37
N GLY A 474 -51.23 10.93 18.45
CA GLY A 474 -51.44 10.01 17.34
C GLY A 474 -50.38 8.92 17.19
N ASP A 475 -49.32 8.91 18.01
CA ASP A 475 -48.35 7.81 18.05
C ASP A 475 -48.89 6.61 18.85
N PHE A 476 -48.17 5.48 18.80
CA PHE A 476 -48.48 4.30 19.60
C PHE A 476 -47.38 4.01 20.61
N VAL A 477 -47.76 3.80 21.87
CA VAL A 477 -46.87 3.35 22.95
C VAL A 477 -47.32 1.97 23.41
N MET A 478 -46.37 1.05 23.62
CA MET A 478 -46.72 -0.28 24.15
C MET A 478 -47.28 -0.14 25.55
N VAL A 479 -48.32 -0.91 25.88
CA VAL A 479 -49.01 -0.81 27.16
C VAL A 479 -48.06 -0.93 28.34
N GLN A 480 -47.06 -1.82 28.25
CA GLN A 480 -46.03 -2.02 29.28
C GLN A 480 -45.13 -0.80 29.52
N ASP A 481 -45.03 0.09 28.53
CA ASP A 481 -44.16 1.28 28.53
C ASP A 481 -44.95 2.57 28.84
N LEU A 482 -46.25 2.48 29.13
CA LEU A 482 -47.06 3.63 29.56
C LEU A 482 -46.63 4.12 30.95
N ASP A 483 -46.47 5.43 31.08
CA ASP A 483 -46.15 6.08 32.35
C ASP A 483 -47.38 6.81 32.94
N LEU A 484 -47.38 6.95 34.27
CA LEU A 484 -48.39 7.77 34.95
C LEU A 484 -48.26 9.22 34.51
N GLY A 485 -49.37 9.83 34.08
CA GLY A 485 -49.39 11.18 33.55
C GLY A 485 -49.34 11.26 32.02
N ASP A 486 -49.08 10.16 31.33
CA ASP A 486 -49.23 10.09 29.88
C ASP A 486 -50.66 10.41 29.45
N ARG A 487 -50.82 10.96 28.25
CA ARG A 487 -52.13 11.28 27.67
C ARG A 487 -52.43 10.36 26.51
N VAL A 488 -53.45 9.52 26.67
CA VAL A 488 -53.89 8.57 25.65
C VAL A 488 -55.09 9.12 24.87
N ALA A 489 -55.21 8.74 23.60
CA ALA A 489 -56.31 9.18 22.76
C ALA A 489 -57.65 8.73 23.36
N HIS A 490 -58.57 9.67 23.50
CA HIS A 490 -59.92 9.48 24.06
C HIS A 490 -60.02 9.02 25.53
N GLY A 491 -58.91 8.61 26.15
CA GLY A 491 -58.86 8.22 27.57
C GLY A 491 -58.38 9.32 28.52
N GLY A 492 -57.77 10.39 28.00
CA GLY A 492 -57.21 11.45 28.85
C GLY A 492 -55.94 10.99 29.56
N ILE A 493 -55.75 11.39 30.83
CA ILE A 493 -54.53 11.10 31.58
C ILE A 493 -54.52 9.65 32.11
N VAL A 494 -53.40 8.95 31.98
CA VAL A 494 -53.14 7.66 32.65
C VAL A 494 -52.99 7.89 34.15
N MET A 495 -53.99 7.44 34.92
CA MET A 495 -54.08 7.62 36.38
C MET A 495 -53.50 6.44 37.16
N ALA A 496 -53.53 5.24 36.58
CA ALA A 496 -52.87 4.06 37.15
C ALA A 496 -52.38 3.12 36.04
N HIS A 497 -51.22 2.50 36.28
CA HIS A 497 -50.64 1.47 35.43
C HIS A 497 -49.90 0.47 36.32
N GLY A 498 -49.92 -0.81 35.97
CA GLY A 498 -49.25 -1.85 36.76
C GLY A 498 -49.08 -3.15 35.98
N ALA A 499 -48.72 -4.21 36.69
CA ALA A 499 -48.53 -5.55 36.13
C ALA A 499 -49.20 -6.61 37.00
N SER A 500 -49.78 -7.63 36.37
CA SER A 500 -50.42 -8.78 37.01
C SER A 500 -50.11 -10.05 36.23
N LEU A 501 -50.30 -11.21 36.85
CA LEU A 501 -50.19 -12.51 36.18
C LEU A 501 -51.57 -12.97 35.69
N CYS A 502 -51.64 -13.50 34.47
CA CYS A 502 -52.86 -14.04 33.88
C CYS A 502 -52.61 -15.38 33.17
N LEU A 503 -53.54 -16.32 33.33
CA LEU A 503 -53.53 -17.63 32.67
C LEU A 503 -54.49 -17.71 31.48
N ASP A 504 -55.34 -16.70 31.31
CA ASP A 504 -56.53 -16.77 30.47
C ASP A 504 -56.65 -15.51 29.59
N LEU A 505 -56.28 -15.65 28.33
CA LEU A 505 -56.35 -14.58 27.34
C LEU A 505 -57.45 -14.82 26.31
N VAL A 506 -57.87 -13.75 25.66
CA VAL A 506 -58.70 -13.77 24.46
C VAL A 506 -57.97 -12.97 23.39
N GLU A 507 -57.72 -13.60 22.25
CA GLU A 507 -57.27 -12.93 21.05
C GLU A 507 -58.49 -12.33 20.33
N TYR A 508 -58.46 -11.03 20.02
CA TYR A 508 -59.44 -10.38 19.18
C TYR A 508 -58.74 -9.40 18.23
N LYS A 509 -58.97 -9.54 16.93
CA LYS A 509 -58.30 -8.76 15.87
C LYS A 509 -56.78 -8.67 16.08
N GLY A 510 -56.12 -9.78 16.42
CA GLY A 510 -54.66 -9.88 16.58
C GLY A 510 -54.08 -9.33 17.90
N ARG A 511 -54.93 -8.90 18.85
CA ARG A 511 -54.49 -8.43 20.18
C ARG A 511 -55.05 -9.31 21.30
N PHE A 512 -54.28 -9.44 22.38
CA PHE A 512 -54.58 -10.34 23.49
C PHE A 512 -54.94 -9.56 24.75
N THR A 513 -56.10 -9.85 25.33
CA THR A 513 -56.55 -9.29 26.60
C THR A 513 -57.09 -10.36 27.53
N SER A 514 -57.21 -10.05 28.83
CA SER A 514 -57.83 -10.96 29.80
C SER A 514 -59.30 -11.24 29.47
N LYS A 515 -59.80 -12.46 29.78
CA LYS A 515 -61.18 -12.89 29.49
C LYS A 515 -62.29 -11.91 29.91
N ASN A 516 -62.13 -11.18 31.01
CA ASN A 516 -63.19 -10.29 31.51
C ASN A 516 -63.04 -8.83 31.08
N HIS A 517 -62.02 -8.47 30.30
CA HIS A 517 -61.84 -7.10 29.81
C HIS A 517 -63.09 -6.67 29.01
N ALA A 518 -63.64 -5.49 29.27
CA ALA A 518 -64.73 -4.95 28.45
C ALA A 518 -64.19 -4.40 27.12
N VAL A 519 -64.72 -4.90 26.01
CA VAL A 519 -64.31 -4.59 24.64
C VAL A 519 -65.53 -4.18 23.85
N PHE A 520 -65.43 -3.08 23.09
CA PHE A 520 -66.47 -2.67 22.17
C PHE A 520 -66.46 -3.56 20.93
N ASP A 521 -67.58 -4.24 20.63
CA ASP A 521 -67.68 -5.20 19.52
C ASP A 521 -68.22 -4.59 18.21
N GLY A 522 -68.42 -3.26 18.19
CA GLY A 522 -69.03 -2.50 17.09
C GLY A 522 -70.50 -2.15 17.32
N ASP A 523 -71.16 -2.78 18.29
CA ASP A 523 -72.51 -2.44 18.73
C ASP A 523 -72.51 -2.01 20.20
N LYS A 524 -71.81 -2.76 21.05
CA LYS A 524 -71.80 -2.56 22.50
C LYS A 524 -70.53 -3.09 23.15
N PHE A 525 -70.27 -2.66 24.39
CA PHE A 525 -69.26 -3.28 25.24
C PHE A 525 -69.71 -4.67 25.69
N VAL A 526 -68.83 -5.65 25.47
CA VAL A 526 -68.97 -7.03 25.93
C VAL A 526 -67.70 -7.46 26.64
N ARG A 527 -67.79 -8.44 27.54
CA ARG A 527 -66.60 -9.10 28.09
C ARG A 527 -65.86 -9.82 26.96
N ALA A 528 -64.53 -9.77 26.95
CA ALA A 528 -63.72 -10.33 25.87
C ALA A 528 -64.04 -11.81 25.58
N CYS A 529 -64.30 -12.61 26.63
CA CYS A 529 -64.72 -14.01 26.51
C CYS A 529 -66.06 -14.24 25.80
N HIS A 530 -66.86 -13.19 25.60
CA HIS A 530 -68.14 -13.21 24.90
C HIS A 530 -68.07 -12.59 23.50
N LEU A 531 -66.89 -12.13 23.05
CA LEU A 531 -66.70 -11.63 21.69
C LEU A 531 -66.95 -12.76 20.68
N LYS A 532 -67.81 -12.49 19.69
CA LYS A 532 -68.20 -13.47 18.67
C LYS A 532 -67.01 -14.02 17.88
N ASP A 533 -66.04 -13.17 17.57
CA ASP A 533 -64.84 -13.52 16.80
C ASP A 533 -63.59 -13.57 17.69
N GLY A 534 -63.76 -13.66 19.02
CA GLY A 534 -62.66 -13.82 19.97
C GLY A 534 -62.21 -15.27 20.10
N VAL A 535 -60.89 -15.50 20.22
CA VAL A 535 -60.30 -16.82 20.42
C VAL A 535 -59.74 -16.92 21.85
N ALA A 536 -60.30 -17.80 22.67
CA ALA A 536 -59.84 -17.96 24.05
C ALA A 536 -58.60 -18.86 24.13
N HIS A 537 -57.57 -18.41 24.84
CA HIS A 537 -56.35 -19.13 25.15
C HIS A 537 -56.24 -19.36 26.65
N SER A 538 -56.13 -20.62 27.05
CA SER A 538 -55.78 -21.00 28.43
C SER A 538 -54.33 -21.47 28.41
N LEU A 539 -53.48 -20.83 29.21
CA LEU A 539 -52.03 -21.01 29.19
C LEU A 539 -51.60 -21.93 30.34
N ASP A 540 -50.61 -22.78 30.09
CA ASP A 540 -50.04 -23.65 31.12
C ASP A 540 -49.17 -22.88 32.12
N ASN A 541 -48.61 -21.73 31.68
CA ASN A 541 -47.82 -20.82 32.50
C ASN A 541 -48.44 -19.41 32.46
N PRO A 542 -48.46 -18.69 33.59
CA PRO A 542 -49.00 -17.34 33.61
C PRO A 542 -48.09 -16.38 32.83
N VAL A 543 -48.70 -15.43 32.14
CA VAL A 543 -48.01 -14.31 31.46
C VAL A 543 -48.27 -13.01 32.19
N ILE A 544 -47.38 -12.03 31.99
CA ILE A 544 -47.55 -10.69 32.54
C ILE A 544 -48.57 -9.93 31.68
N VAL A 545 -49.54 -9.33 32.35
CA VAL A 545 -50.56 -8.47 31.75
C VAL A 545 -50.65 -7.15 32.51
N TYR A 546 -51.07 -6.10 31.82
CA TYR A 546 -50.99 -4.72 32.28
C TYR A 546 -52.39 -4.12 32.42
N PRO A 547 -52.89 -3.88 33.65
CA PRO A 547 -54.05 -3.04 33.88
C PRO A 547 -53.69 -1.56 33.75
N VAL A 548 -54.59 -0.78 33.15
CA VAL A 548 -54.46 0.68 32.97
C VAL A 548 -55.75 1.34 33.44
N VAL A 549 -55.66 2.49 34.10
CA VAL A 549 -56.80 3.37 34.43
C VAL A 549 -56.56 4.73 33.80
N THR A 550 -57.57 5.25 33.11
CA THR A 550 -57.54 6.54 32.41
C THR A 550 -58.65 7.45 32.92
N GLU A 551 -58.53 8.76 32.71
CA GLU A 551 -59.49 9.77 33.16
C GLU A 551 -60.90 9.57 32.60
N GLU A 552 -60.99 9.12 31.34
CA GLU A 552 -62.25 8.96 30.60
C GLU A 552 -62.64 7.49 30.39
N HIS A 553 -61.96 6.55 31.05
CA HIS A 553 -62.19 5.10 30.98
C HIS A 553 -62.07 4.43 29.61
N PHE A 554 -61.57 5.11 28.58
CA PHE A 554 -61.35 4.51 27.25
C PHE A 554 -59.88 4.32 26.92
N LEU A 555 -59.60 3.26 26.17
CA LEU A 555 -58.30 2.96 25.56
C LEU A 555 -58.51 2.46 24.13
N VAL A 556 -57.59 2.81 23.24
CA VAL A 556 -57.64 2.42 21.83
C VAL A 556 -56.35 1.70 21.46
N SER A 557 -56.46 0.53 20.83
CA SER A 557 -55.30 -0.21 20.31
C SER A 557 -55.12 0.00 18.81
N ASP A 558 -53.92 -0.27 18.31
CA ASP A 558 -53.54 -0.19 16.90
C ASP A 558 -54.39 -1.02 15.92
N ASN A 559 -55.07 -2.06 16.42
CA ASN A 559 -56.04 -2.85 15.65
C ASN A 559 -57.43 -2.18 15.52
N GLY A 560 -57.55 -0.93 16.00
CA GLY A 560 -58.76 -0.13 15.93
C GLY A 560 -59.86 -0.57 16.90
N VAL A 561 -59.53 -1.33 17.94
CA VAL A 561 -60.48 -1.76 18.96
C VAL A 561 -60.52 -0.77 20.13
N VAL A 562 -61.73 -0.45 20.58
CA VAL A 562 -61.98 0.36 21.77
C VAL A 562 -62.18 -0.55 22.98
N TYR A 563 -61.44 -0.27 24.04
CA TYR A 563 -61.47 -0.97 25.31
C TYR A 563 -61.94 -0.02 26.40
N ALA A 564 -62.65 -0.55 27.39
CA ALA A 564 -62.78 0.15 28.67
C ALA A 564 -61.50 -0.07 29.49
N ASP A 565 -61.12 0.89 30.34
CA ASP A 565 -59.99 0.74 31.25
C ASP A 565 -60.29 -0.25 32.40
N MET A 566 -59.38 -0.38 33.38
CA MET A 566 -59.58 -1.30 34.51
C MET A 566 -60.72 -0.89 35.45
N MET A 567 -61.02 0.40 35.59
CA MET A 567 -62.09 0.89 36.45
C MET A 567 -63.46 0.73 35.79
N GLU A 568 -63.50 0.88 34.47
CA GLU A 568 -64.63 0.84 33.55
C GLU A 568 -65.62 2.00 33.71
N VAL A 569 -65.93 2.34 34.96
CA VAL A 569 -66.85 3.40 35.35
C VAL A 569 -66.44 3.96 36.72
N ASP A 570 -66.91 5.16 37.03
CA ASP A 570 -66.60 5.86 38.28
C ASP A 570 -67.33 5.30 39.51
N GLU A 571 -68.46 4.60 39.32
CA GLU A 571 -69.28 4.09 40.42
C GLU A 571 -68.59 2.96 41.20
N PRO A 572 -68.20 3.18 42.47
CA PRO A 572 -67.52 2.16 43.25
C PRO A 572 -68.52 1.10 43.76
N GLY A 573 -68.10 -0.17 43.76
CA GLY A 573 -68.79 -1.25 44.47
C GLY A 573 -70.05 -1.81 43.77
N ILE A 574 -70.27 -1.49 42.50
CA ILE A 574 -71.34 -2.07 41.68
C ILE A 574 -70.92 -3.42 41.06
N SER A 575 -71.89 -4.23 40.65
CA SER A 575 -71.62 -5.56 40.09
C SER A 575 -71.03 -5.48 38.67
N ASP A 576 -70.34 -6.54 38.24
CA ASP A 576 -69.79 -6.64 36.86
C ASP A 576 -70.86 -6.43 35.77
N ALA A 577 -72.07 -6.94 36.04
CA ALA A 577 -73.21 -6.78 35.15
C ALA A 577 -73.72 -5.33 35.12
N ASP A 578 -73.72 -4.63 36.27
CA ASP A 578 -74.12 -3.23 36.35
C ASP A 578 -73.07 -2.33 35.69
N LYS A 579 -71.78 -2.64 35.82
CA LYS A 579 -70.72 -1.94 35.07
C LYS A 579 -70.93 -2.06 33.57
N LEU A 580 -71.19 -3.28 33.10
CA LEU A 580 -71.44 -3.51 31.67
C LEU A 580 -72.74 -2.85 31.19
N LEU A 581 -73.74 -2.69 32.06
CA LEU A 581 -74.94 -1.91 31.76
C LEU A 581 -74.57 -0.43 31.57
N LEU A 582 -73.85 0.17 32.52
CA LEU A 582 -73.43 1.58 32.46
C LEU A 582 -72.50 1.88 31.27
N LEU A 583 -71.54 0.98 30.98
CA LEU A 583 -70.72 1.07 29.76
C LEU A 583 -71.56 1.06 28.48
N ASN A 584 -72.74 0.45 28.51
CA ASN A 584 -73.66 0.35 27.39
C ASN A 584 -74.81 1.36 27.45
N ASP A 585 -74.69 2.39 28.29
CA ASP A 585 -75.59 3.54 28.26
C ASP A 585 -75.38 4.34 26.96
N GLU A 586 -76.44 5.03 26.52
CA GLU A 586 -76.48 5.72 25.22
C GLU A 586 -75.27 6.65 25.00
N SER A 587 -74.83 7.38 26.03
CA SER A 587 -73.67 8.29 25.94
C SER A 587 -72.36 7.56 25.68
N ASN A 588 -72.13 6.43 26.35
CA ASN A 588 -70.87 5.68 26.23
C ASN A 588 -70.82 4.92 24.91
N LEU A 589 -71.97 4.42 24.43
CA LEU A 589 -72.10 3.84 23.10
C LEU A 589 -71.85 4.86 22.00
N GLU A 590 -72.42 6.07 22.10
CA GLU A 590 -72.18 7.14 21.12
C GLU A 590 -70.69 7.52 21.05
N VAL A 591 -70.02 7.61 22.20
CA VAL A 591 -68.58 7.86 22.27
C VAL A 591 -67.79 6.74 21.61
N ALA A 592 -68.02 5.48 22.00
CA ALA A 592 -67.31 4.33 21.43
C ALA A 592 -67.53 4.18 19.91
N GLN A 593 -68.75 4.40 19.43
CA GLN A 593 -69.08 4.39 18.00
C GLN A 593 -68.41 5.54 17.25
N SER A 594 -68.32 6.73 17.86
CA SER A 594 -67.61 7.87 17.28
C SER A 594 -66.12 7.57 17.14
N ILE A 595 -65.51 7.00 18.19
CA ILE A 595 -64.11 6.59 18.21
C ILE A 595 -63.83 5.53 17.14
N GLU A 596 -64.62 4.45 17.10
CA GLU A 596 -64.43 3.39 16.10
C GLU A 596 -64.56 3.91 14.67
N LYS A 597 -65.49 4.84 14.42
CA LYS A 597 -65.66 5.49 13.11
C LYS A 597 -64.47 6.39 12.74
N GLU A 598 -63.94 7.14 13.69
CA GLU A 598 -62.76 8.01 13.51
C GLU A 598 -61.51 7.18 13.19
N ILE A 599 -61.29 6.09 13.93
CA ILE A 599 -60.13 5.21 13.73
C ILE A 599 -60.25 4.40 12.43
N SER A 600 -61.46 3.89 12.13
CA SER A 600 -61.71 3.17 10.87
C SER A 600 -61.39 4.04 9.65
N TRP A 601 -61.63 5.35 9.72
CA TRP A 601 -61.28 6.28 8.65
C TRP A 601 -59.76 6.49 8.54
N THR A 602 -59.08 6.54 9.68
CA THR A 602 -57.63 6.79 9.78
C THR A 602 -56.82 5.57 9.31
N LEU A 603 -57.15 4.36 9.78
CA LEU A 603 -56.47 3.11 9.41
C LEU A 603 -56.68 2.67 7.94
N LEU A 604 -57.77 3.09 7.30
CA LEU A 604 -58.00 2.86 5.86
C LEU A 604 -57.24 3.85 4.95
N SER A 605 -56.70 4.94 5.51
CA SER A 605 -56.03 6.01 4.76
C SER A 605 -54.49 5.92 4.76
N SER A 606 -53.92 5.06 5.62
CA SER A 606 -52.47 4.80 5.73
C SER A 606 -52.13 3.39 5.23
N GLU A 607 -51.12 3.25 4.36
CA GLU A 607 -50.62 1.94 3.91
C GLU A 607 -50.22 1.04 5.09
N PRO A 608 -50.40 -0.29 4.99
CA PRO A 608 -50.22 -1.20 6.12
C PRO A 608 -48.74 -1.32 6.50
N HIS A 609 -48.37 -0.80 7.67
CA HIS A 609 -47.12 -1.12 8.35
C HIS A 609 -47.25 -2.48 9.05
N THR A 610 -46.86 -3.55 8.37
CA THR A 610 -46.65 -4.84 9.03
C THR A 610 -45.32 -4.80 9.79
N MET A 611 -45.36 -4.58 11.10
CA MET A 611 -44.25 -4.78 12.02
C MET A 611 -44.30 -6.22 12.56
N LEU A 612 -43.73 -7.16 11.81
CA LEU A 612 -43.24 -8.43 12.34
C LEU A 612 -41.73 -8.46 12.14
N ASN A 613 -41.02 -7.97 13.16
CA ASN A 613 -39.71 -8.44 13.58
C ASN A 613 -39.78 -8.71 15.09
#